data_AF-A0A673KH27-F1
#
_entry.id   AF-A0A673KH27-F1
#
_cell.length_a   1.000
_cell.length_b   1.000
_cell.length_c   1.000
_cell.angle_alpha   90.00
_cell.angle_beta   90.00
_cell.angle_gamma   90.00
#
_symmetry.space_group_name_H-M   'P 1'
#
loop_
_entity.id
_entity.type
_entity.pdbx_description
1 polymer ?
#
loop_
_entity_poly.entity_id
_entity_poly.type
_entity_poly.pdbx_seq_one_letter_code
_entity_poly.pdbx_strand_id
1 'polypeptide(L)'
;MTCCLQLCLTEVANGLRNPVLMVHSGDDTHRMFVAEQVGFVWVYLKDGSRLEQPFLDISGEVLTTPWLGDERGFLGLAFHPKYRNSGRFFIYYSILINGKLEKIRISEMKVSAHDMNVADPHSERVLLEIEEPAANHNGGQLLFGLDGYLYIFTGDGGKAGDPFGKFGNSQNRSALLGKVLRIDVDGSSIDGKPYKIPPDNPFLREPDAKPEVYAYGVRNMWRCSVDRGDLLTGYGRGRIFCGDVGQNRYEEVDIIVKGGNYGWRAKEGFECFDMKLCQNSSLDDILPIFAYGHHVGKSVTGGYVYRGCESPNLNGLYIFGDFMSGRLMALEEDNKSGSWKEKNVCMGDTKTCSFPGLINHHHKFIISFAEDEAGELYFLATSYPNAMSPFGTLYKFMDPSRRAPPGKCKYKPLPVKLRGKKVPFIPRECKNILHPKKIIWAKPTTSAPKKTIPTTAKLSQEKLKKTTQAKEKQINASTKTPKKVPPNKKSLLQTKKDKKATGKPSYNPKLSIKGALERKRTKSLKPTKPKDVTKPKVWLQKIEKTEKEVKKPVKSKPKATVSKKNQDNSKRQQQKENIPLSKKRKLFK
;
A
#
# COMPACT_ATOMS: atom_id res chain seq x y z
N MET A 1 -1.30 15.23 28.56
CA MET A 1 -0.98 15.02 27.14
C MET A 1 -0.76 13.53 26.95
N THR A 2 -1.50 12.87 26.06
CA THR A 2 -1.15 11.52 25.63
C THR A 2 0.11 11.59 24.79
N CYS A 3 1.13 10.80 25.15
CA CYS A 3 2.37 10.75 24.38
C CYS A 3 2.10 10.08 23.02
N CYS A 4 2.48 10.73 21.93
CA CYS A 4 2.39 10.17 20.58
C CYS A 4 3.78 9.72 20.11
N LEU A 5 3.83 8.63 19.34
CA LEU A 5 5.03 8.14 18.69
C LEU A 5 5.42 9.13 17.60
N GLN A 6 6.44 9.95 17.88
CA GLN A 6 6.96 10.91 16.92
C GLN A 6 7.75 10.20 15.82
N LEU A 7 7.42 10.48 14.57
CA LEU A 7 8.16 10.05 13.40
C LEU A 7 8.67 11.27 12.63
N CYS A 8 9.86 11.14 12.05
CA CYS A 8 10.38 12.02 11.02
C CYS A 8 10.68 11.18 9.77
N LEU A 9 10.82 11.81 8.62
CA LEU A 9 10.97 11.11 7.34
C LEU A 9 12.25 11.53 6.61
N THR A 10 12.72 10.66 5.72
CA THR A 10 13.71 11.00 4.70
C THR A 10 13.07 10.80 3.32
N GLU A 11 13.07 11.83 2.47
CA GLU A 11 12.72 11.67 1.06
C GLU A 11 13.80 10.82 0.37
N VAL A 12 13.42 9.76 -0.38
CA VAL A 12 14.40 8.87 -1.03
C VAL A 12 14.17 8.67 -2.54
N ALA A 13 12.97 8.98 -3.03
CA ALA A 13 12.68 9.10 -4.46
C ALA A 13 11.55 10.11 -4.68
N ASN A 14 11.58 10.86 -5.79
CA ASN A 14 10.53 11.81 -6.15
C ASN A 14 10.33 11.87 -7.67
N GLY A 15 9.21 12.45 -8.09
CA GLY A 15 8.88 12.60 -9.52
C GLY A 15 8.25 11.35 -10.14
N LEU A 16 7.75 10.43 -9.29
CA LEU A 16 7.20 9.14 -9.70
C LEU A 16 5.74 9.27 -10.15
N ARG A 17 5.35 8.50 -11.16
CA ARG A 17 3.97 8.39 -11.65
C ARG A 17 3.18 7.37 -10.83
N ASN A 18 2.30 7.88 -9.96
CA ASN A 18 1.52 7.12 -8.97
C ASN A 18 2.21 5.81 -8.50
N PRO A 19 3.30 5.90 -7.72
CA PRO A 19 4.11 4.74 -7.39
C PRO A 19 3.36 3.81 -6.44
N VAL A 20 2.98 2.64 -6.94
CA VAL A 20 2.13 1.68 -6.24
C VAL A 20 2.92 0.77 -5.31
N LEU A 21 4.21 0.54 -5.57
CA LEU A 21 4.97 -0.55 -4.95
C LEU A 21 6.45 -0.18 -4.83
N MET A 22 7.06 -0.63 -3.74
CA MET A 22 8.50 -0.82 -3.64
C MET A 22 8.76 -2.20 -3.00
N VAL A 23 9.72 -2.95 -3.55
CA VAL A 23 10.20 -4.22 -2.98
C VAL A 23 11.72 -4.37 -3.14
N HIS A 24 12.33 -5.26 -2.36
CA HIS A 24 13.72 -5.69 -2.51
C HIS A 24 13.81 -7.11 -3.12
N SER A 25 14.97 -7.46 -3.68
CA SER A 25 15.19 -8.72 -4.40
C SER A 25 15.56 -9.93 -3.55
N GLY A 26 16.04 -9.74 -2.31
CA GLY A 26 16.49 -10.88 -1.48
C GLY A 26 17.77 -11.52 -2.00
N ASP A 27 18.61 -10.73 -2.68
CA ASP A 27 19.86 -11.15 -3.33
C ASP A 27 21.12 -10.49 -2.70
N ASP A 28 20.98 -9.92 -1.51
CA ASP A 28 21.98 -9.17 -0.75
C ASP A 28 22.50 -7.91 -1.46
N THR A 29 21.87 -7.45 -2.55
CA THR A 29 22.32 -6.25 -3.28
C THR A 29 21.80 -4.95 -2.69
N HIS A 30 20.78 -5.00 -1.83
CA HIS A 30 20.03 -3.86 -1.31
C HIS A 30 19.52 -2.90 -2.41
N ARG A 31 19.18 -3.47 -3.57
CA ARG A 31 18.45 -2.75 -4.62
C ARG A 31 16.97 -2.67 -4.27
N MET A 32 16.38 -1.51 -4.54
CA MET A 32 14.95 -1.27 -4.37
C MET A 32 14.31 -1.16 -5.75
N PHE A 33 13.24 -1.91 -5.98
CA PHE A 33 12.49 -1.94 -7.23
C PHE A 33 11.18 -1.20 -7.01
N VAL A 34 11.05 -0.02 -7.61
CA VAL A 34 9.92 0.90 -7.40
C VAL A 34 9.04 0.89 -8.65
N ALA A 35 7.79 0.44 -8.52
CA ALA A 35 6.86 0.34 -9.64
C ALA A 35 5.91 1.54 -9.71
N GLU A 36 5.77 2.10 -10.91
CA GLU A 36 4.77 3.10 -11.30
C GLU A 36 3.52 2.40 -11.83
N GLN A 37 2.32 2.88 -11.49
CA GLN A 37 1.04 2.27 -11.90
C GLN A 37 0.93 2.04 -13.42
N VAL A 38 1.61 2.87 -14.21
CA VAL A 38 1.69 2.82 -15.68
C VAL A 38 2.57 1.70 -16.24
N GLY A 39 3.15 0.81 -15.43
CA GLY A 39 3.88 -0.37 -15.92
C GLY A 39 5.40 -0.22 -16.06
N PHE A 40 6.00 0.80 -15.43
CA PHE A 40 7.46 0.91 -15.29
C PHE A 40 7.92 0.41 -13.91
N VAL A 41 9.00 -0.37 -13.86
CA VAL A 41 9.70 -0.71 -12.62
C VAL A 41 11.11 -0.11 -12.66
N TRP A 42 11.42 0.78 -11.72
CA TRP A 42 12.70 1.47 -11.63
C TRP A 42 13.63 0.83 -10.60
N VAL A 43 14.92 0.69 -10.93
CA VAL A 43 15.95 0.25 -9.97
C VAL A 43 16.55 1.45 -9.26
N TYR A 44 16.50 1.45 -7.93
CA TYR A 44 17.22 2.34 -7.04
C TYR A 44 18.33 1.59 -6.32
N LEU A 45 19.51 2.21 -6.23
CA LEU A 45 20.69 1.69 -5.54
C LEU A 45 20.77 2.20 -4.10
N LYS A 46 21.59 1.55 -3.27
CA LYS A 46 21.83 1.94 -1.86
C LYS A 46 22.32 3.37 -1.68
N ASP A 47 22.99 3.97 -2.67
CA ASP A 47 23.43 5.38 -2.64
C ASP A 47 22.29 6.38 -2.98
N GLY A 48 21.05 5.90 -3.10
CA GLY A 48 19.87 6.67 -3.47
C GLY A 48 19.75 6.92 -4.98
N SER A 49 20.77 6.64 -5.79
CA SER A 49 20.69 6.88 -7.23
C SER A 49 19.76 5.89 -7.94
N ARG A 50 19.05 6.38 -8.95
CA ARG A 50 18.20 5.56 -9.83
C ARG A 50 18.95 5.20 -11.10
N LEU A 51 18.71 4.03 -11.66
CA LEU A 51 19.19 3.73 -13.02
C LEU A 51 18.38 4.50 -14.08
N GLU A 52 19.03 4.84 -15.21
CA GLU A 52 18.39 5.53 -16.34
C GLU A 52 17.44 4.61 -17.12
N GLN A 53 17.76 3.32 -17.21
CA GLN A 53 16.91 2.28 -17.80
C GLN A 53 16.04 1.62 -16.70
N PRO A 54 14.74 1.36 -16.94
CA PRO A 54 13.91 0.60 -16.02
C PRO A 54 14.30 -0.88 -16.01
N PHE A 55 14.00 -1.56 -14.89
CA PHE A 55 14.05 -3.01 -14.78
C PHE A 55 13.04 -3.69 -15.69
N LEU A 56 11.82 -3.15 -15.73
CA LEU A 56 10.71 -3.65 -16.53
C LEU A 56 9.95 -2.46 -17.12
N ASP A 57 9.58 -2.58 -18.38
CA ASP A 57 8.61 -1.72 -19.06
C ASP A 57 7.60 -2.63 -19.74
N ILE A 58 6.37 -2.61 -19.23
CA ILE A 58 5.20 -3.24 -19.84
C ILE A 58 4.07 -2.21 -20.03
N SER A 59 4.43 -0.94 -20.16
CA SER A 59 3.47 0.18 -20.22
C SER A 59 2.52 0.13 -21.42
N GLY A 60 2.86 -0.63 -22.47
CA GLY A 60 1.99 -0.92 -23.61
C GLY A 60 0.91 -1.99 -23.36
N GLU A 61 1.10 -2.86 -22.37
CA GLU A 61 0.19 -3.97 -22.04
C GLU A 61 -0.73 -3.65 -20.85
N VAL A 62 -0.31 -2.72 -20.00
CA VAL A 62 -1.01 -2.37 -18.75
C VAL A 62 -2.25 -1.53 -19.02
N LEU A 63 -3.42 -2.03 -18.60
CA LEU A 63 -4.66 -1.27 -18.57
C LEU A 63 -4.65 -0.30 -17.37
N THR A 64 -4.62 1.00 -17.65
CA THR A 64 -4.83 2.07 -16.67
C THR A 64 -5.32 3.34 -17.36
N THR A 65 -5.78 4.33 -16.60
CA THR A 65 -6.33 5.58 -17.14
C THR A 65 -5.91 6.81 -16.33
N PRO A 66 -6.08 8.03 -16.86
CA PRO A 66 -5.90 9.26 -16.09
C PRO A 66 -7.07 9.59 -15.12
N TRP A 67 -8.02 8.68 -14.88
CA TRP A 67 -9.06 8.94 -13.87
C TRP A 67 -8.45 8.96 -12.46
N LEU A 68 -8.96 9.87 -11.61
CA LEU A 68 -8.50 9.97 -10.23
C LEU A 68 -8.98 8.76 -9.43
N GLY A 69 -8.03 8.02 -8.84
CA GLY A 69 -8.33 6.79 -8.12
C GLY A 69 -8.75 5.62 -9.02
N ASP A 70 -8.31 5.57 -10.28
CA ASP A 70 -8.35 4.30 -11.04
C ASP A 70 -7.50 3.25 -10.30
N GLU A 71 -8.09 2.11 -9.98
CA GLU A 71 -7.43 1.01 -9.26
C GLU A 71 -6.68 0.07 -10.20
N ARG A 72 -6.89 0.20 -11.52
CA ARG A 72 -6.24 -0.66 -12.53
C ARG A 72 -4.84 -0.16 -12.88
N GLY A 73 -3.96 -1.10 -13.18
CA GLY A 73 -2.61 -0.80 -13.66
C GLY A 73 -1.64 -1.94 -13.40
N PHE A 74 -0.36 -1.61 -13.27
CA PHE A 74 0.61 -2.46 -12.60
C PHE A 74 0.39 -2.34 -11.09
N LEU A 75 0.20 -3.45 -10.37
CA LEU A 75 -0.23 -3.44 -8.96
C LEU A 75 0.68 -4.25 -8.03
N GLY A 76 1.32 -5.31 -8.53
CA GLY A 76 2.13 -6.21 -7.71
C GLY A 76 3.40 -6.71 -8.40
N LEU A 77 4.45 -6.88 -7.60
CA LEU A 77 5.69 -7.57 -7.98
C LEU A 77 6.20 -8.34 -6.75
N ALA A 78 6.58 -9.60 -6.93
CA ALA A 78 7.26 -10.40 -5.92
C ALA A 78 8.46 -11.13 -6.52
N PHE A 79 9.62 -11.06 -5.86
CA PHE A 79 10.79 -11.86 -6.23
C PHE A 79 10.67 -13.27 -5.65
N HIS A 80 11.10 -14.29 -6.40
CA HIS A 80 11.12 -15.66 -5.88
C HIS A 80 12.06 -15.74 -4.66
N PRO A 81 11.79 -16.56 -3.61
CA PRO A 81 12.69 -16.72 -2.46
C PRO A 81 14.09 -17.27 -2.81
N LYS A 82 14.25 -17.75 -4.05
CA LYS A 82 15.51 -18.21 -4.66
C LYS A 82 15.92 -17.31 -5.85
N TYR A 83 15.53 -16.03 -5.87
CA TYR A 83 15.72 -15.11 -7.01
C TYR A 83 17.20 -15.01 -7.41
N ARG A 84 18.11 -14.87 -6.44
CA ARG A 84 19.56 -14.82 -6.67
C ARG A 84 20.12 -15.95 -7.56
N ASN A 85 19.49 -17.13 -7.53
CA ASN A 85 19.91 -18.30 -8.31
C ASN A 85 19.02 -18.56 -9.54
N SER A 86 17.72 -18.25 -9.45
CA SER A 86 16.73 -18.61 -10.48
C SER A 86 16.36 -17.46 -11.42
N GLY A 87 16.66 -16.22 -11.04
CA GLY A 87 16.28 -15.02 -11.78
C GLY A 87 14.78 -14.72 -11.82
N ARG A 88 13.92 -15.57 -11.24
CA ARG A 88 12.46 -15.48 -11.35
C ARG A 88 11.84 -14.44 -10.45
N PHE A 89 10.90 -13.69 -11.01
CA PHE A 89 10.00 -12.79 -10.29
C PHE A 89 8.60 -12.90 -10.89
N PHE A 90 7.60 -12.37 -10.19
CA PHE A 90 6.19 -12.50 -10.53
C PHE A 90 5.56 -11.13 -10.52
N ILE A 91 4.66 -10.86 -11.47
CA ILE A 91 3.97 -9.58 -11.63
C ILE A 91 2.46 -9.76 -11.60
N TYR A 92 1.75 -8.72 -11.16
CA TYR A 92 0.28 -8.64 -11.13
C TYR A 92 -0.14 -7.31 -11.75
N TYR A 93 -0.95 -7.38 -12.81
CA TYR A 93 -1.39 -6.19 -13.54
C TYR A 93 -2.73 -6.38 -14.25
N SER A 94 -3.44 -5.28 -14.45
CA SER A 94 -4.69 -5.21 -15.22
C SER A 94 -4.39 -5.20 -16.72
N ILE A 95 -5.21 -5.91 -17.51
CA ILE A 95 -5.12 -6.00 -18.98
C ILE A 95 -6.52 -5.90 -19.62
N LEU A 96 -6.55 -5.58 -20.92
CA LEU A 96 -7.78 -5.53 -21.72
C LEU A 96 -7.71 -6.49 -22.91
N ILE A 97 -8.34 -7.65 -22.79
CA ILE A 97 -8.40 -8.65 -23.87
C ILE A 97 -9.42 -8.21 -24.93
N ASN A 98 -9.01 -8.25 -26.20
CA ASN A 98 -9.83 -7.92 -27.38
C ASN A 98 -10.56 -6.56 -27.31
N GLY A 99 -10.00 -5.60 -26.57
CA GLY A 99 -10.59 -4.27 -26.38
C GLY A 99 -11.90 -4.24 -25.58
N LYS A 100 -12.26 -5.32 -24.87
CA LYS A 100 -13.57 -5.46 -24.20
C LYS A 100 -13.56 -6.16 -22.84
N LEU A 101 -12.67 -7.13 -22.65
CA LEU A 101 -12.67 -7.99 -21.47
C LEU A 101 -11.55 -7.59 -20.52
N GLU A 102 -11.90 -6.92 -19.43
CA GLU A 102 -10.94 -6.55 -18.37
C GLU A 102 -10.58 -7.79 -17.56
N LYS A 103 -9.28 -7.96 -17.29
CA LYS A 103 -8.77 -9.04 -16.43
C LYS A 103 -7.62 -8.53 -15.58
N ILE A 104 -7.39 -9.19 -14.45
CA ILE A 104 -6.07 -9.24 -13.81
C ILE A 104 -5.27 -10.41 -14.39
N ARG A 105 -3.99 -10.18 -14.65
CA ARG A 105 -3.02 -11.20 -15.07
C ARG A 105 -1.92 -11.31 -14.04
N ILE A 106 -1.58 -12.55 -13.70
CA ILE A 106 -0.42 -12.91 -12.88
C ILE A 106 0.54 -13.72 -13.74
N SER A 107 1.78 -13.25 -13.89
CA SER A 107 2.79 -13.86 -14.74
C SER A 107 4.11 -14.07 -14.00
N GLU A 108 4.81 -15.16 -14.31
CA GLU A 108 6.24 -15.31 -14.01
C GLU A 108 7.05 -14.61 -15.11
N MET A 109 8.16 -13.98 -14.73
CA MET A 109 9.19 -13.44 -15.62
C MET A 109 10.58 -13.76 -15.05
N LYS A 110 11.63 -13.54 -15.84
CA LYS A 110 13.02 -13.71 -15.44
C LYS A 110 13.84 -12.45 -15.69
N VAL A 111 14.84 -12.23 -14.84
CA VAL A 111 15.91 -11.26 -15.09
C VAL A 111 16.73 -11.68 -16.31
N SER A 112 17.24 -10.71 -17.06
CA SER A 112 18.12 -10.95 -18.21
C SER A 112 19.37 -11.74 -17.80
N ALA A 113 19.73 -12.74 -18.61
CA ALA A 113 20.99 -13.48 -18.47
C ALA A 113 22.24 -12.59 -18.68
N HIS A 114 22.07 -11.36 -19.16
CA HIS A 114 23.17 -10.44 -19.47
C HIS A 114 23.23 -9.21 -18.55
N ASP A 115 22.11 -8.73 -18.01
CA ASP A 115 22.07 -7.62 -17.06
C ASP A 115 21.14 -7.91 -15.88
N MET A 116 21.71 -7.91 -14.67
CA MET A 116 20.95 -8.14 -13.43
C MET A 116 19.90 -7.06 -13.14
N ASN A 117 19.96 -5.91 -13.83
CA ASN A 117 19.09 -4.76 -13.62
C ASN A 117 18.00 -4.61 -14.70
N VAL A 118 17.83 -5.59 -15.58
CA VAL A 118 16.83 -5.57 -16.66
C VAL A 118 16.15 -6.93 -16.75
N ALA A 119 14.82 -6.95 -16.89
CA ALA A 119 14.04 -8.15 -17.16
C ALA A 119 14.26 -8.66 -18.59
N ASP A 120 14.12 -9.97 -18.80
CA ASP A 120 14.04 -10.54 -20.15
C ASP A 120 12.59 -10.37 -20.67
N PRO A 121 12.34 -9.53 -21.70
CA PRO A 121 11.00 -9.28 -22.20
C PRO A 121 10.36 -10.50 -22.88
N HIS A 122 11.15 -11.53 -23.23
CA HIS A 122 10.66 -12.76 -23.85
C HIS A 122 10.47 -13.90 -22.84
N SER A 123 10.65 -13.63 -21.55
CA SER A 123 10.55 -14.63 -20.47
C SER A 123 9.16 -14.77 -19.84
N GLU A 124 8.17 -13.99 -20.27
CA GLU A 124 6.84 -13.99 -19.65
C GLU A 124 6.16 -15.36 -19.78
N ARG A 125 5.71 -15.89 -18.63
CA ARG A 125 4.92 -17.10 -18.52
C ARG A 125 3.69 -16.81 -17.66
N VAL A 126 2.56 -16.57 -18.33
CA VAL A 126 1.27 -16.35 -17.67
C VAL A 126 0.94 -17.52 -16.75
N LEU A 127 0.64 -17.24 -15.48
CA LEU A 127 0.23 -18.22 -14.48
C LEU A 127 -1.29 -18.27 -14.36
N LEU A 128 -1.91 -17.11 -14.20
CA LEU A 128 -3.35 -16.95 -13.98
C LEU A 128 -3.85 -15.71 -14.73
N GLU A 129 -5.07 -15.82 -15.25
CA GLU A 129 -5.89 -14.67 -15.65
C GLU A 129 -7.26 -14.82 -14.97
N ILE A 130 -7.75 -13.74 -14.36
CA ILE A 130 -9.06 -13.71 -13.69
C ILE A 130 -9.84 -12.53 -14.28
N GLU A 131 -11.08 -12.79 -14.69
CA GLU A 131 -11.98 -11.77 -15.25
C GLU A 131 -12.42 -10.78 -14.18
N GLU A 132 -12.35 -9.49 -14.49
CA GLU A 132 -12.73 -8.39 -13.59
C GLU A 132 -14.09 -7.81 -14.03
N PRO A 133 -15.19 -8.05 -13.30
CA PRO A 133 -16.53 -7.63 -13.68
C PRO A 133 -16.81 -6.12 -13.44
N ALA A 134 -15.84 -5.38 -12.92
CA ALA A 134 -15.81 -3.92 -12.82
C ALA A 134 -14.37 -3.39 -12.78
N ALA A 135 -14.22 -2.08 -12.95
CA ALA A 135 -12.94 -1.37 -13.05
C ALA A 135 -12.28 -1.06 -11.69
N ASN A 136 -12.71 -1.71 -10.61
CA ASN A 136 -12.33 -1.37 -9.24
C ASN A 136 -12.40 -2.60 -8.32
N HIS A 137 -11.79 -2.51 -7.14
CA HIS A 137 -11.47 -3.63 -6.25
C HIS A 137 -10.61 -4.72 -6.91
N ASN A 138 -9.50 -4.30 -7.51
CA ASN A 138 -8.63 -5.20 -8.27
C ASN A 138 -7.52 -5.86 -7.41
N GLY A 139 -7.45 -5.57 -6.10
CA GLY A 139 -6.43 -6.11 -5.19
C GLY A 139 -4.99 -5.85 -5.69
N GLY A 140 -4.17 -6.90 -5.71
CA GLY A 140 -2.88 -6.88 -6.44
C GLY A 140 -1.63 -7.02 -5.60
N GLN A 141 -1.72 -7.34 -4.32
CA GLN A 141 -0.53 -7.81 -3.59
C GLN A 141 -0.10 -9.20 -4.10
N LEU A 142 1.22 -9.34 -4.30
CA LEU A 142 1.92 -10.61 -4.41
C LEU A 142 2.93 -10.71 -3.27
N LEU A 143 3.05 -11.86 -2.61
CA LEU A 143 4.14 -12.13 -1.66
C LEU A 143 4.42 -13.63 -1.57
N PHE A 144 5.60 -13.98 -1.07
CA PHE A 144 5.92 -15.36 -0.73
C PHE A 144 5.76 -15.59 0.77
N GLY A 145 5.04 -16.65 1.14
CA GLY A 145 5.01 -17.13 2.51
C GLY A 145 6.34 -17.76 2.91
N LEU A 146 6.55 -17.96 4.21
CA LEU A 146 7.73 -18.69 4.72
C LEU A 146 7.71 -20.20 4.39
N ASP A 147 6.56 -20.70 3.93
CA ASP A 147 6.38 -22.02 3.33
C ASP A 147 6.89 -22.10 1.88
N GLY A 148 7.25 -20.97 1.26
CA GLY A 148 7.81 -20.89 -0.08
C GLY A 148 6.77 -20.80 -1.21
N TYR A 149 5.48 -20.74 -0.88
CA TYR A 149 4.40 -20.60 -1.87
C TYR A 149 4.09 -19.13 -2.20
N LEU A 150 3.60 -18.89 -3.41
CA LEU A 150 3.14 -17.57 -3.85
C LEU A 150 1.72 -17.34 -3.36
N TYR A 151 1.52 -16.27 -2.61
CA TYR A 151 0.22 -15.77 -2.20
C TYR A 151 -0.21 -14.62 -3.12
N ILE A 152 -1.47 -14.63 -3.54
CA ILE A 152 -2.08 -13.68 -4.48
C ILE A 152 -3.35 -13.13 -3.83
N PHE A 153 -3.46 -11.80 -3.74
CA PHE A 153 -4.57 -11.12 -3.08
C PHE A 153 -5.45 -10.45 -4.12
N THR A 154 -6.68 -10.95 -4.26
CA THR A 154 -7.66 -10.47 -5.25
C THR A 154 -8.83 -9.80 -4.54
N GLY A 155 -9.21 -8.61 -5.00
CA GLY A 155 -10.46 -7.98 -4.56
C GLY A 155 -11.69 -8.66 -5.17
N ASP A 156 -12.87 -8.25 -4.72
CA ASP A 156 -14.16 -8.88 -5.03
C ASP A 156 -14.66 -8.68 -6.48
N GLY A 157 -13.94 -7.89 -7.29
CA GLY A 157 -14.33 -7.53 -8.65
C GLY A 157 -15.24 -6.31 -8.76
N GLY A 158 -15.43 -5.57 -7.67
CA GLY A 158 -15.93 -4.21 -7.67
C GLY A 158 -17.44 -4.06 -7.50
N LYS A 159 -17.90 -2.82 -7.77
CA LYS A 159 -19.27 -2.33 -7.50
C LYS A 159 -19.62 -2.32 -6.00
N ALA A 160 -20.71 -1.62 -5.67
CA ALA A 160 -21.15 -1.49 -4.28
C ALA A 160 -21.73 -2.82 -3.76
N GLY A 161 -21.13 -3.36 -2.70
CA GLY A 161 -21.66 -4.54 -2.01
C GLY A 161 -21.61 -5.85 -2.80
N ASP A 162 -20.54 -6.09 -3.58
CA ASP A 162 -20.23 -7.37 -4.26
C ASP A 162 -21.48 -8.04 -4.90
N PRO A 163 -22.12 -7.44 -5.91
CA PRO A 163 -23.43 -7.87 -6.42
C PRO A 163 -23.40 -9.19 -7.21
N PHE A 164 -22.30 -9.94 -7.18
CA PHE A 164 -22.05 -11.06 -8.08
C PHE A 164 -22.59 -12.38 -7.53
N GLY A 165 -23.64 -12.90 -8.16
CA GLY A 165 -24.31 -14.14 -7.74
C GLY A 165 -25.09 -13.98 -6.42
N LYS A 166 -25.39 -15.12 -5.78
CA LYS A 166 -26.28 -15.16 -4.60
C LYS A 166 -25.69 -14.52 -3.34
N PHE A 167 -24.38 -14.67 -3.15
CA PHE A 167 -23.67 -14.31 -1.91
C PHE A 167 -22.49 -13.35 -2.11
N GLY A 168 -22.26 -12.89 -3.35
CA GLY A 168 -21.04 -12.19 -3.74
C GLY A 168 -19.92 -13.14 -4.16
N ASN A 169 -18.97 -12.61 -4.93
CA ASN A 169 -17.71 -13.28 -5.25
C ASN A 169 -16.93 -13.65 -3.99
N SER A 170 -16.88 -12.77 -2.98
CA SER A 170 -16.02 -12.97 -1.80
C SER A 170 -16.40 -14.18 -0.97
N GLN A 171 -17.70 -14.42 -0.75
CA GLN A 171 -18.19 -15.65 -0.11
C GLN A 171 -18.23 -16.86 -1.06
N ASN A 172 -18.23 -16.66 -2.38
CA ASN A 172 -18.22 -17.74 -3.35
C ASN A 172 -16.81 -18.37 -3.49
N ARG A 173 -16.60 -19.53 -2.86
CA ARG A 173 -15.34 -20.29 -2.95
C ARG A 173 -15.09 -20.92 -4.33
N SER A 174 -16.09 -20.94 -5.22
CA SER A 174 -15.95 -21.32 -6.63
C SER A 174 -15.38 -20.19 -7.52
N ALA A 175 -15.24 -18.98 -6.98
CA ALA A 175 -14.62 -17.82 -7.63
C ALA A 175 -13.17 -17.61 -7.14
N LEU A 176 -12.37 -16.91 -7.95
CA LEU A 176 -11.00 -16.49 -7.60
C LEU A 176 -10.92 -15.02 -7.15
N LEU A 177 -12.04 -14.28 -7.18
CA LEU A 177 -12.16 -12.89 -6.71
C LEU A 177 -12.62 -12.84 -5.25
N GLY A 178 -12.15 -11.85 -4.51
CA GLY A 178 -12.40 -11.70 -3.07
C GLY A 178 -11.76 -12.83 -2.29
N LYS A 179 -10.48 -13.11 -2.58
CA LYS A 179 -9.72 -14.26 -2.06
C LYS A 179 -8.29 -13.90 -1.69
N VAL A 180 -7.74 -14.70 -0.80
CA VAL A 180 -6.30 -14.97 -0.76
C VAL A 180 -6.08 -16.32 -1.41
N LEU A 181 -5.38 -16.34 -2.54
CA LEU A 181 -4.97 -17.57 -3.25
C LEU A 181 -3.55 -17.96 -2.83
N ARG A 182 -3.23 -19.26 -2.90
CA ARG A 182 -1.89 -19.80 -2.57
C ARG A 182 -1.52 -20.91 -3.55
N ILE A 183 -0.45 -20.73 -4.30
CA ILE A 183 0.00 -21.64 -5.38
C ILE A 183 1.49 -21.98 -5.28
N ASP A 184 1.85 -23.17 -5.78
CA ASP A 184 3.23 -23.63 -5.92
C ASP A 184 3.76 -23.33 -7.32
N VAL A 185 4.66 -22.36 -7.42
CA VAL A 185 5.31 -21.93 -8.66
C VAL A 185 6.60 -22.69 -9.00
N ASP A 186 7.08 -23.56 -8.09
CA ASP A 186 8.26 -24.42 -8.32
C ASP A 186 7.89 -25.74 -9.03
N GLY A 187 6.60 -26.05 -9.16
CA GLY A 187 6.10 -27.23 -9.87
C GLY A 187 5.16 -26.91 -11.04
N SER A 188 5.14 -27.79 -12.05
CA SER A 188 4.07 -27.85 -13.07
C SER A 188 3.06 -28.94 -12.71
N SER A 189 1.78 -28.69 -12.96
CA SER A 189 0.71 -29.64 -12.66
C SER A 189 0.48 -30.63 -13.81
N ILE A 190 -0.15 -31.77 -13.49
CA ILE A 190 -0.46 -32.85 -14.45
C ILE A 190 -1.56 -32.41 -15.44
N ASP A 191 -2.44 -31.50 -15.03
CA ASP A 191 -3.49 -30.89 -15.88
C ASP A 191 -2.96 -29.81 -16.83
N GLY A 192 -1.64 -29.64 -16.94
CA GLY A 192 -1.00 -28.64 -17.80
C GLY A 192 -0.95 -27.23 -17.21
N LYS A 193 -1.47 -26.99 -16.00
CA LYS A 193 -1.32 -25.69 -15.34
C LYS A 193 0.17 -25.37 -15.10
N PRO A 194 0.58 -24.09 -15.27
CA PRO A 194 1.96 -23.65 -15.09
C PRO A 194 2.43 -23.60 -13.62
N TYR A 195 1.54 -23.88 -12.68
CA TYR A 195 1.77 -23.98 -11.23
C TYR A 195 1.11 -25.27 -10.70
N LYS A 196 1.47 -25.70 -9.48
CA LYS A 196 0.76 -26.73 -8.71
C LYS A 196 -0.07 -26.11 -7.59
N ILE A 197 -1.00 -26.90 -7.05
CA ILE A 197 -1.69 -26.57 -5.80
C ILE A 197 -0.91 -27.18 -4.63
N PRO A 198 -0.61 -26.41 -3.56
CA PRO A 198 -0.08 -26.97 -2.32
C PRO A 198 -0.99 -28.07 -1.77
N PRO A 199 -0.45 -29.25 -1.39
CA PRO A 199 -1.25 -30.40 -0.96
C PRO A 199 -1.97 -30.17 0.38
N ASP A 200 -1.65 -29.07 1.06
CA ASP A 200 -2.27 -28.66 2.31
C ASP A 200 -3.24 -27.47 2.14
N ASN A 201 -3.58 -27.02 0.93
CA ASN A 201 -4.61 -25.98 0.78
C ASN A 201 -5.96 -26.44 1.40
N PRO A 202 -6.72 -25.53 2.04
CA PRO A 202 -7.82 -25.91 2.95
C PRO A 202 -9.02 -26.54 2.25
N PHE A 203 -9.35 -26.12 1.03
CA PHE A 203 -10.60 -26.48 0.35
C PHE A 203 -10.47 -27.61 -0.70
N LEU A 204 -9.35 -28.35 -0.71
CA LEU A 204 -9.07 -29.44 -1.67
C LEU A 204 -10.10 -30.59 -1.69
N ARG A 205 -10.94 -30.71 -0.66
CA ARG A 205 -11.98 -31.75 -0.54
C ARG A 205 -13.40 -31.22 -0.75
N GLU A 206 -13.56 -29.95 -1.13
CA GLU A 206 -14.84 -29.35 -1.46
C GLU A 206 -15.02 -29.32 -2.99
N PRO A 207 -15.99 -30.05 -3.58
CA PRO A 207 -16.07 -30.23 -5.03
C PRO A 207 -16.17 -28.94 -5.84
N ASP A 208 -16.87 -27.93 -5.32
CA ASP A 208 -17.13 -26.67 -6.02
C ASP A 208 -16.08 -25.59 -5.73
N ALA A 209 -15.19 -25.80 -4.75
CA ALA A 209 -14.20 -24.80 -4.37
C ALA A 209 -13.02 -24.77 -5.34
N LYS A 210 -12.49 -23.58 -5.62
CA LYS A 210 -11.23 -23.45 -6.37
C LYS A 210 -10.06 -23.89 -5.48
N PRO A 211 -9.27 -24.89 -5.89
CA PRO A 211 -8.20 -25.45 -5.05
C PRO A 211 -7.06 -24.44 -4.79
N GLU A 212 -6.98 -23.37 -5.58
CA GLU A 212 -6.09 -22.23 -5.36
C GLU A 212 -6.44 -21.42 -4.10
N VAL A 213 -7.67 -21.49 -3.59
CA VAL A 213 -8.16 -20.65 -2.47
C VAL A 213 -7.54 -21.10 -1.14
N TYR A 214 -6.92 -20.14 -0.45
CA TYR A 214 -6.36 -20.29 0.90
C TYR A 214 -7.22 -19.60 1.95
N ALA A 215 -7.78 -18.43 1.64
CA ALA A 215 -8.75 -17.72 2.48
C ALA A 215 -9.72 -16.93 1.60
N TYR A 216 -10.87 -16.53 2.15
CA TYR A 216 -11.97 -15.91 1.41
C TYR A 216 -12.75 -14.91 2.26
N GLY A 217 -13.77 -14.27 1.68
CA GLY A 217 -14.56 -13.28 2.39
C GLY A 217 -13.86 -11.93 2.58
N VAL A 218 -12.92 -11.59 1.70
CA VAL A 218 -12.19 -10.30 1.70
C VAL A 218 -12.77 -9.37 0.64
N ARG A 219 -12.65 -8.04 0.80
CA ARG A 219 -13.26 -7.05 -0.10
C ARG A 219 -12.28 -6.55 -1.16
N ASN A 220 -11.24 -5.84 -0.74
CA ASN A 220 -10.19 -5.27 -1.58
C ASN A 220 -8.91 -5.09 -0.76
N MET A 221 -8.27 -6.22 -0.40
CA MET A 221 -6.99 -6.22 0.30
C MET A 221 -5.90 -5.60 -0.58
N TRP A 222 -5.38 -4.45 -0.16
CA TRP A 222 -4.46 -3.64 -0.97
C TRP A 222 -2.98 -3.95 -0.68
N ARG A 223 -2.46 -3.54 0.49
CA ARG A 223 -1.12 -3.99 0.94
C ARG A 223 -1.22 -5.00 2.07
N CYS A 224 -0.54 -6.12 1.83
CA CYS A 224 -0.24 -7.14 2.80
C CYS A 224 1.26 -7.37 2.91
N SER A 225 1.72 -7.77 4.09
CA SER A 225 3.13 -8.01 4.41
C SER A 225 3.30 -9.24 5.28
N VAL A 226 4.47 -9.90 5.20
CA VAL A 226 4.84 -10.99 6.09
C VAL A 226 5.69 -10.44 7.22
N ASP A 227 5.25 -10.61 8.47
CA ASP A 227 6.08 -10.32 9.64
C ASP A 227 7.32 -11.23 9.61
N ARG A 228 8.50 -10.65 9.39
CA ARG A 228 9.79 -11.37 9.39
C ARG A 228 10.09 -12.00 10.78
N GLY A 229 9.39 -11.54 11.80
CA GLY A 229 9.52 -11.93 13.19
C GLY A 229 10.61 -11.17 13.91
N ASP A 230 10.52 -11.14 15.25
CA ASP A 230 11.58 -10.61 16.08
C ASP A 230 12.87 -11.43 15.91
N LEU A 231 14.00 -10.74 15.69
CA LEU A 231 15.28 -11.36 15.32
C LEU A 231 15.88 -12.27 16.41
N LEU A 232 15.49 -12.10 17.68
CA LEU A 232 16.02 -12.88 18.80
C LEU A 232 15.11 -14.02 19.22
N THR A 233 13.80 -13.79 19.20
CA THR A 233 12.79 -14.73 19.71
C THR A 233 12.04 -15.49 18.61
N GLY A 234 12.09 -15.00 17.37
CA GLY A 234 11.25 -15.49 16.27
C GLY A 234 9.76 -15.13 16.43
N TYR A 235 9.38 -14.36 17.45
CA TYR A 235 7.97 -14.05 17.72
C TYR A 235 7.34 -13.28 16.55
N GLY A 236 6.13 -13.71 16.16
CA GLY A 236 5.35 -13.14 15.06
C GLY A 236 5.76 -13.60 13.65
N ARG A 237 6.88 -14.33 13.52
CA ARG A 237 7.42 -14.75 12.22
C ARG A 237 6.41 -15.52 11.37
N GLY A 238 6.19 -15.06 10.14
CA GLY A 238 5.35 -15.72 9.13
C GLY A 238 3.88 -15.32 9.16
N ARG A 239 3.44 -14.47 10.08
CA ARG A 239 2.09 -13.89 10.05
C ARG A 239 1.96 -12.96 8.85
N ILE A 240 0.87 -13.10 8.12
CA ILE A 240 0.54 -12.20 7.00
C ILE A 240 -0.45 -11.17 7.54
N PHE A 241 -0.07 -9.90 7.52
CA PHE A 241 -0.96 -8.78 7.84
C PHE A 241 -1.50 -8.18 6.55
N CYS A 242 -2.75 -7.73 6.53
CA CYS A 242 -3.38 -7.03 5.41
C CYS A 242 -4.15 -5.80 5.88
N GLY A 243 -4.26 -4.77 5.04
CA GLY A 243 -5.35 -3.80 5.12
C GLY A 243 -6.42 -4.15 4.08
N ASP A 244 -7.68 -4.29 4.51
CA ASP A 244 -8.83 -4.53 3.65
C ASP A 244 -9.74 -3.29 3.58
N VAL A 245 -9.96 -2.77 2.37
CA VAL A 245 -10.63 -1.48 2.16
C VAL A 245 -12.13 -1.61 2.32
N GLY A 246 -12.69 -0.76 3.18
CA GLY A 246 -14.12 -0.70 3.52
C GLY A 246 -15.05 -0.29 2.38
N GLN A 247 -16.34 -0.56 2.55
CA GLN A 247 -17.37 -0.13 1.60
C GLN A 247 -17.90 1.28 1.91
N ASN A 248 -18.28 1.53 3.17
CA ASN A 248 -18.95 2.75 3.62
C ASN A 248 -18.83 3.01 5.14
N ARG A 249 -18.51 2.01 5.96
CA ARG A 249 -18.56 2.11 7.43
C ARG A 249 -17.20 1.97 8.09
N TYR A 250 -16.45 0.91 7.78
CA TYR A 250 -15.20 0.55 8.46
C TYR A 250 -14.11 0.15 7.49
N GLU A 251 -12.89 0.60 7.78
CA GLU A 251 -11.66 0.10 7.20
C GLU A 251 -11.01 -0.91 8.15
N GLU A 252 -10.36 -1.95 7.63
CA GLU A 252 -10.02 -3.15 8.40
C GLU A 252 -8.53 -3.53 8.32
N VAL A 253 -8.00 -4.12 9.38
CA VAL A 253 -6.67 -4.74 9.41
C VAL A 253 -6.81 -6.18 9.90
N ASP A 254 -6.28 -7.12 9.11
CA ASP A 254 -6.43 -8.56 9.31
C ASP A 254 -5.11 -9.28 9.47
N ILE A 255 -5.15 -10.43 10.14
CA ILE A 255 -4.09 -11.45 10.07
C ILE A 255 -4.63 -12.65 9.30
N ILE A 256 -3.98 -12.98 8.19
CA ILE A 256 -4.46 -14.00 7.26
C ILE A 256 -4.11 -15.40 7.76
N VAL A 257 -5.12 -16.25 7.89
CA VAL A 257 -4.97 -17.65 8.31
C VAL A 257 -5.60 -18.62 7.32
N LYS A 258 -5.10 -19.86 7.34
CA LYS A 258 -5.53 -20.95 6.48
C LYS A 258 -7.01 -21.28 6.69
N GLY A 259 -7.80 -21.18 5.61
CA GLY A 259 -9.24 -21.44 5.59
C GLY A 259 -10.10 -20.30 6.11
N GLY A 260 -9.50 -19.17 6.51
CA GLY A 260 -10.22 -18.04 7.11
C GLY A 260 -11.30 -17.45 6.20
N ASN A 261 -12.43 -17.09 6.81
CA ASN A 261 -13.49 -16.29 6.22
C ASN A 261 -13.46 -14.89 6.86
N TYR A 262 -13.19 -13.84 6.09
CA TYR A 262 -13.14 -12.45 6.59
C TYR A 262 -14.51 -11.75 6.49
N GLY A 263 -15.57 -12.51 6.23
CA GLY A 263 -16.96 -12.08 6.43
C GLY A 263 -17.55 -11.19 5.34
N TRP A 264 -16.76 -10.51 4.50
CA TRP A 264 -17.30 -9.70 3.40
C TRP A 264 -18.01 -10.59 2.35
N ARG A 265 -19.21 -10.24 1.85
CA ARG A 265 -20.00 -9.02 2.07
C ARG A 265 -21.04 -9.06 3.21
N ALA A 266 -21.03 -10.08 4.05
CA ALA A 266 -21.97 -10.18 5.15
C ALA A 266 -21.64 -9.19 6.27
N LYS A 267 -20.35 -9.02 6.57
CA LYS A 267 -19.82 -8.06 7.55
C LYS A 267 -18.92 -7.01 6.90
N GLU A 268 -18.74 -5.91 7.63
CA GLU A 268 -17.80 -4.82 7.38
C GLU A 268 -17.36 -4.33 8.77
N GLY A 269 -16.10 -4.57 9.10
CA GLY A 269 -15.54 -4.42 10.44
C GLY A 269 -16.24 -5.32 11.46
N PHE A 270 -16.59 -4.73 12.59
CA PHE A 270 -17.31 -5.43 13.66
C PHE A 270 -18.84 -5.46 13.47
N GLU A 271 -19.36 -5.02 12.31
CA GLU A 271 -20.80 -4.89 12.04
C GLU A 271 -21.28 -5.73 10.85
N CYS A 272 -22.58 -6.07 10.84
CA CYS A 272 -23.24 -6.61 9.66
C CYS A 272 -23.40 -5.52 8.57
N PHE A 273 -22.88 -5.79 7.37
CA PHE A 273 -23.13 -4.99 6.17
C PHE A 273 -24.44 -5.42 5.52
N ASP A 274 -24.48 -6.63 4.95
CA ASP A 274 -25.71 -7.27 4.46
C ASP A 274 -26.40 -7.98 5.63
N MET A 275 -27.40 -7.32 6.22
CA MET A 275 -28.20 -7.85 7.33
C MET A 275 -28.83 -9.21 7.01
N LYS A 276 -29.23 -9.47 5.76
CA LYS A 276 -29.88 -10.74 5.39
C LYS A 276 -28.86 -11.86 5.31
N LEU A 277 -27.66 -11.58 4.80
CA LEU A 277 -26.59 -12.58 4.77
C LEU A 277 -26.08 -12.83 6.20
N CYS A 278 -25.66 -11.77 6.91
CA CYS A 278 -25.10 -11.82 8.25
C CYS A 278 -25.97 -12.59 9.27
N GLN A 279 -27.31 -12.52 9.15
CA GLN A 279 -28.23 -13.27 10.02
C GLN A 279 -28.51 -14.72 9.57
N ASN A 280 -28.41 -15.03 8.27
CA ASN A 280 -28.76 -16.35 7.72
C ASN A 280 -27.56 -17.30 7.59
N SER A 281 -26.33 -16.79 7.65
CA SER A 281 -25.11 -17.60 7.54
C SER A 281 -24.35 -17.66 8.86
N SER A 282 -24.12 -18.87 9.37
CA SER A 282 -23.06 -19.15 10.35
C SER A 282 -21.72 -19.08 9.62
N LEU A 283 -21.16 -17.88 9.48
CA LEU A 283 -20.00 -17.61 8.61
C LEU A 283 -18.69 -18.21 9.12
N ASP A 284 -18.60 -18.53 10.41
CA ASP A 284 -17.35 -18.82 11.14
C ASP A 284 -16.28 -17.77 10.83
N ASP A 285 -16.72 -16.50 10.85
CA ASP A 285 -15.92 -15.38 10.37
C ASP A 285 -14.88 -14.93 11.39
N ILE A 286 -13.72 -14.54 10.85
CA ILE A 286 -12.60 -14.00 11.59
C ILE A 286 -12.73 -12.49 11.53
N LEU A 287 -13.05 -11.89 12.68
CA LEU A 287 -13.10 -10.44 12.83
C LEU A 287 -11.69 -9.83 12.72
N PRO A 288 -11.56 -8.59 12.21
CA PRO A 288 -10.28 -7.93 12.06
C PRO A 288 -9.61 -7.68 13.40
N ILE A 289 -8.27 -7.65 13.41
CA ILE A 289 -7.49 -7.31 14.61
C ILE A 289 -7.64 -5.84 14.99
N PHE A 290 -8.02 -4.99 14.03
CA PHE A 290 -8.35 -3.58 14.22
C PHE A 290 -9.26 -3.10 13.09
N ALA A 291 -10.28 -2.31 13.43
CA ALA A 291 -11.11 -1.62 12.43
C ALA A 291 -11.41 -0.20 12.88
N TYR A 292 -11.51 0.74 11.93
CA TYR A 292 -11.78 2.15 12.22
C TYR A 292 -12.84 2.72 11.27
N GLY A 293 -13.72 3.57 11.81
CA GLY A 293 -14.88 4.06 11.06
C GLY A 293 -14.54 5.13 10.03
N HIS A 294 -15.39 5.32 9.00
CA HIS A 294 -15.18 6.25 7.88
C HIS A 294 -15.13 7.76 8.24
N HIS A 295 -15.22 8.08 9.54
CA HIS A 295 -14.98 9.42 10.10
C HIS A 295 -13.50 9.64 10.49
N VAL A 296 -12.70 8.57 10.57
CA VAL A 296 -11.25 8.59 10.87
C VAL A 296 -10.41 8.56 9.59
N GLY A 297 -10.76 7.67 8.66
CA GLY A 297 -10.15 7.52 7.32
C GLY A 297 -11.20 6.96 6.35
N LYS A 298 -10.83 6.54 5.14
CA LYS A 298 -11.77 6.01 4.11
C LYS A 298 -11.14 5.07 3.07
N SER A 299 -9.91 4.62 3.30
CA SER A 299 -9.26 3.59 2.49
C SER A 299 -7.98 3.21 3.22
N VAL A 300 -8.00 2.11 3.98
CA VAL A 300 -6.79 1.57 4.61
C VAL A 300 -5.81 1.14 3.53
N THR A 301 -4.59 1.65 3.60
CA THR A 301 -3.53 1.27 2.67
C THR A 301 -2.97 -0.13 2.99
N GLY A 302 -3.03 -0.55 4.24
CA GLY A 302 -2.23 -1.65 4.78
C GLY A 302 -0.87 -1.14 5.27
N GLY A 303 0.03 -2.06 5.67
CA GLY A 303 1.26 -1.71 6.38
C GLY A 303 2.22 -2.88 6.58
N TYR A 304 3.23 -2.66 7.42
CA TYR A 304 4.29 -3.61 7.73
C TYR A 304 4.61 -3.62 9.24
N VAL A 305 4.94 -4.79 9.78
CA VAL A 305 5.56 -4.88 11.11
C VAL A 305 7.00 -4.42 10.99
N TYR A 306 7.39 -3.35 11.69
CA TYR A 306 8.77 -2.87 11.63
C TYR A 306 9.71 -3.89 12.29
N ARG A 307 10.68 -4.40 11.52
CA ARG A 307 11.74 -5.33 11.95
C ARG A 307 13.16 -4.82 11.64
N GLY A 308 13.27 -3.55 11.25
CA GLY A 308 14.52 -2.87 10.95
C GLY A 308 15.41 -2.66 12.19
N CYS A 309 16.60 -2.18 11.93
CA CYS A 309 17.63 -1.95 12.93
C CYS A 309 17.76 -0.48 13.34
N GLU A 310 17.57 0.47 12.40
CA GLU A 310 17.91 1.88 12.60
C GLU A 310 17.06 2.60 13.66
N SER A 311 15.81 2.18 13.85
CA SER A 311 14.80 2.82 14.73
C SER A 311 14.25 1.84 15.78
N PRO A 312 15.01 1.49 16.85
CA PRO A 312 14.69 0.35 17.72
C PRO A 312 13.36 0.44 18.48
N ASN A 313 12.81 1.63 18.72
CA ASN A 313 11.51 1.77 19.41
C ASN A 313 10.31 1.40 18.53
N LEU A 314 10.54 1.20 17.22
CA LEU A 314 9.49 0.77 16.28
C LEU A 314 9.37 -0.76 16.21
N ASN A 315 10.34 -1.55 16.71
CA ASN A 315 10.36 -3.01 16.57
C ASN A 315 9.08 -3.66 17.09
N GLY A 316 8.42 -4.43 16.21
CA GLY A 316 7.18 -5.15 16.52
C GLY A 316 5.89 -4.34 16.38
N LEU A 317 5.97 -3.03 16.10
CA LEU A 317 4.78 -2.24 15.74
C LEU A 317 4.38 -2.52 14.29
N TYR A 318 3.09 -2.80 14.07
CA TYR A 318 2.51 -2.79 12.72
C TYR A 318 2.21 -1.36 12.32
N ILE A 319 3.04 -0.76 11.46
CA ILE A 319 2.89 0.62 10.98
C ILE A 319 2.15 0.60 9.65
N PHE A 320 1.06 1.34 9.58
CA PHE A 320 0.12 1.38 8.45
C PHE A 320 -0.44 2.79 8.27
N GLY A 321 -1.28 2.98 7.25
CA GLY A 321 -1.89 4.28 6.99
C GLY A 321 -3.17 4.20 6.20
N ASP A 322 -3.74 5.37 5.95
CA ASP A 322 -4.99 5.57 5.22
C ASP A 322 -4.79 6.51 4.04
N PHE A 323 -5.15 6.05 2.84
CA PHE A 323 -4.95 6.75 1.57
C PHE A 323 -5.74 8.06 1.48
N MET A 324 -6.96 8.13 2.00
CA MET A 324 -7.85 9.29 1.81
C MET A 324 -7.60 10.43 2.81
N SER A 325 -7.18 10.10 4.03
CA SER A 325 -6.85 11.06 5.08
C SER A 325 -5.36 11.44 5.10
N GLY A 326 -4.47 10.52 4.72
CA GLY A 326 -3.03 10.63 4.93
C GLY A 326 -2.62 10.36 6.38
N ARG A 327 -3.50 9.77 7.20
CA ARG A 327 -3.18 9.42 8.59
C ARG A 327 -2.23 8.22 8.62
N LEU A 328 -1.11 8.38 9.33
CA LEU A 328 -0.24 7.29 9.75
C LEU A 328 -0.73 6.74 11.11
N MET A 329 -0.66 5.43 11.29
CA MET A 329 -1.12 4.71 12.48
C MET A 329 -0.16 3.56 12.81
N ALA A 330 -0.18 3.11 14.06
CA ALA A 330 0.57 1.94 14.48
C ALA A 330 -0.30 1.06 15.38
N LEU A 331 -0.21 -0.26 15.23
CA LEU A 331 -0.79 -1.22 16.18
C LEU A 331 0.33 -1.89 16.99
N GLU A 332 0.07 -2.09 18.27
CA GLU A 332 0.93 -2.81 19.20
C GLU A 332 0.16 -4.02 19.77
N GLU A 333 0.80 -5.19 19.75
CA GLU A 333 0.24 -6.44 20.26
C GLU A 333 0.48 -6.57 21.77
N ASP A 334 -0.57 -6.81 22.54
CA ASP A 334 -0.44 -7.17 23.94
C ASP A 334 -0.12 -8.67 24.04
N ASN A 335 1.17 -9.00 24.13
CA ASN A 335 1.69 -10.38 24.16
C ASN A 335 1.04 -11.30 25.23
N LYS A 336 0.30 -10.77 26.21
CA LYS A 336 -0.41 -11.57 27.22
C LYS A 336 -1.84 -11.94 26.82
N SER A 337 -2.53 -11.08 26.08
CA SER A 337 -3.91 -11.30 25.63
C SER A 337 -4.04 -11.61 24.14
N GLY A 338 -3.00 -11.36 23.33
CA GLY A 338 -3.06 -11.41 21.87
C GLY A 338 -3.91 -10.30 21.24
N SER A 339 -4.31 -9.29 22.03
CA SER A 339 -5.15 -8.19 21.54
C SER A 339 -4.30 -7.04 21.03
N TRP A 340 -4.70 -6.48 19.89
CA TRP A 340 -4.04 -5.34 19.27
C TRP A 340 -4.63 -4.02 19.75
N LYS A 341 -3.77 -3.02 19.92
CA LYS A 341 -4.15 -1.68 20.42
C LYS A 341 -3.53 -0.61 19.53
N GLU A 342 -4.29 0.44 19.20
CA GLU A 342 -3.74 1.58 18.48
C GLU A 342 -2.75 2.35 19.35
N LYS A 343 -1.59 2.67 18.75
CA LYS A 343 -0.57 3.56 19.28
C LYS A 343 -0.56 4.83 18.43
N ASN A 344 -0.91 5.96 19.04
CA ASN A 344 -1.00 7.25 18.34
C ASN A 344 0.35 7.60 17.69
N VAL A 345 0.36 7.75 16.36
CA VAL A 345 1.51 8.24 15.58
C VAL A 345 1.35 9.73 15.30
N CYS A 346 2.45 10.47 15.34
CA CYS A 346 2.46 11.90 15.02
C CYS A 346 3.76 12.27 14.28
N MET A 347 3.69 13.28 13.41
CA MET A 347 4.92 13.85 12.85
C MET A 347 5.65 14.67 13.91
N GLY A 348 6.97 14.56 13.97
CA GLY A 348 7.82 15.39 14.83
C GLY A 348 7.68 16.88 14.49
N ASP A 349 7.96 17.75 15.44
CA ASP A 349 8.04 19.19 15.14
C ASP A 349 9.29 19.53 14.32
N THR A 350 9.35 20.75 13.79
CA THR A 350 10.47 21.20 12.95
C THR A 350 11.82 21.12 13.66
N LYS A 351 11.89 21.29 14.98
CA LYS A 351 13.14 21.14 15.75
C LYS A 351 13.52 19.68 15.87
N THR A 352 12.57 18.80 16.22
CA THR A 352 12.77 17.36 16.33
C THR A 352 13.30 16.75 15.02
N CYS A 353 12.78 17.16 13.86
CA CYS A 353 13.22 16.63 12.57
C CYS A 353 14.40 17.40 11.93
N SER A 354 14.74 18.60 12.40
CA SER A 354 15.77 19.47 11.77
C SER A 354 17.13 18.81 11.52
N PHE A 355 17.54 17.84 12.35
CA PHE A 355 18.84 17.19 12.24
C PHE A 355 18.70 15.67 12.04
N PRO A 356 19.38 15.04 11.04
CA PRO A 356 20.32 15.61 10.09
C PRO A 356 19.65 16.01 8.75
N GLY A 357 18.58 16.81 8.77
CA GLY A 357 17.76 17.12 7.59
C GLY A 357 16.66 16.09 7.35
N LEU A 358 15.93 15.71 8.40
CA LEU A 358 14.70 14.94 8.27
C LEU A 358 13.51 15.89 8.07
N ILE A 359 12.48 15.39 7.39
CA ILE A 359 11.27 16.16 7.07
C ILE A 359 10.12 15.70 7.97
N ASN A 360 9.17 16.60 8.23
CA ASN A 360 7.99 16.30 9.06
C ASN A 360 6.65 16.42 8.31
N HIS A 361 6.70 16.46 6.98
CA HIS A 361 5.53 16.49 6.12
C HIS A 361 5.69 15.49 4.98
N HIS A 362 4.57 15.04 4.43
CA HIS A 362 4.51 14.15 3.28
C HIS A 362 3.28 14.49 2.44
N HIS A 363 3.18 13.91 1.25
CA HIS A 363 1.95 14.05 0.46
C HIS A 363 0.78 13.33 1.12
N LYS A 364 -0.43 13.85 0.89
CA LYS A 364 -1.66 13.37 1.54
C LYS A 364 -2.00 11.92 1.18
N PHE A 365 -1.93 11.54 -0.09
CA PHE A 365 -2.44 10.24 -0.53
C PHE A 365 -1.37 9.17 -0.34
N ILE A 366 -1.45 8.40 0.75
CA ILE A 366 -0.55 7.28 1.05
C ILE A 366 -0.96 6.08 0.19
N ILE A 367 -0.24 5.85 -0.90
CA ILE A 367 -0.53 4.82 -1.90
C ILE A 367 -0.13 3.43 -1.40
N SER A 368 1.01 3.29 -0.73
CA SER A 368 1.54 1.97 -0.35
C SER A 368 2.58 2.07 0.75
N PHE A 369 2.88 0.94 1.40
CA PHE A 369 4.03 0.76 2.28
C PHE A 369 5.04 -0.19 1.63
N ALA A 370 6.26 -0.20 2.12
CA ALA A 370 7.34 -1.08 1.69
C ALA A 370 8.38 -1.29 2.80
N GLU A 371 9.20 -2.31 2.62
CA GLU A 371 10.34 -2.66 3.47
C GLU A 371 11.58 -2.83 2.57
N ASP A 372 12.77 -2.43 3.05
CA ASP A 372 14.03 -2.76 2.39
C ASP A 372 14.64 -4.09 2.88
N GLU A 373 15.68 -4.55 2.20
CA GLU A 373 16.32 -5.83 2.53
C GLU A 373 16.89 -5.88 3.97
N ALA A 374 17.20 -4.72 4.58
CA ALA A 374 17.66 -4.59 5.97
C ALA A 374 16.52 -4.47 7.00
N GLY A 375 15.27 -4.31 6.55
CA GLY A 375 14.07 -4.24 7.38
C GLY A 375 13.59 -2.83 7.70
N GLU A 376 14.20 -1.81 7.09
CA GLU A 376 13.74 -0.44 7.28
C GLU A 376 12.46 -0.20 6.49
N LEU A 377 11.52 0.55 7.09
CA LEU A 377 10.22 0.79 6.48
C LEU A 377 10.15 2.10 5.70
N TYR A 378 9.35 2.04 4.64
CA TYR A 378 9.10 3.12 3.70
C TYR A 378 7.60 3.21 3.41
N PHE A 379 7.16 4.36 2.92
CA PHE A 379 5.84 4.50 2.30
C PHE A 379 5.89 5.37 1.04
N LEU A 380 4.96 5.11 0.14
CA LEU A 380 4.79 5.74 -1.15
C LEU A 380 3.57 6.65 -1.07
N ALA A 381 3.71 7.92 -1.43
CA ALA A 381 2.60 8.85 -1.42
C ALA A 381 2.65 9.85 -2.58
N THR A 382 1.49 10.38 -2.96
CA THR A 382 1.33 11.39 -4.03
C THR A 382 0.46 12.55 -3.58
N SER A 383 0.67 13.73 -4.16
CA SER A 383 -0.26 14.86 -4.00
C SER A 383 -1.45 14.77 -4.97
N TYR A 384 -1.39 13.88 -5.97
CA TYR A 384 -2.42 13.71 -7.00
C TYR A 384 -2.49 12.23 -7.45
N PRO A 385 -3.55 11.49 -7.07
CA PRO A 385 -3.66 10.04 -7.30
C PRO A 385 -4.20 9.73 -8.71
N ASN A 386 -3.33 9.93 -9.70
CA ASN A 386 -3.57 9.75 -11.12
C ASN A 386 -2.38 9.01 -11.72
N ALA A 387 -2.63 7.93 -12.45
CA ALA A 387 -1.59 7.03 -12.98
C ALA A 387 -0.49 7.77 -13.78
N MET A 388 -0.84 8.84 -14.49
CA MET A 388 0.06 9.54 -15.42
C MET A 388 0.93 10.62 -14.75
N SER A 389 0.58 11.07 -13.55
CA SER A 389 1.10 12.33 -12.98
C SER A 389 2.35 12.11 -12.10
N PRO A 390 3.48 12.78 -12.38
CA PRO A 390 4.77 12.56 -11.71
C PRO A 390 4.87 13.25 -10.33
N PHE A 391 3.84 13.15 -9.51
CA PHE A 391 3.78 13.79 -8.18
C PHE A 391 4.11 12.83 -7.02
N GLY A 392 4.28 11.54 -7.30
CA GLY A 392 4.67 10.51 -6.35
C GLY A 392 6.04 10.75 -5.73
N THR A 393 6.17 10.36 -4.46
CA THR A 393 7.37 10.47 -3.62
C THR A 393 7.42 9.27 -2.68
N LEU A 394 8.62 8.74 -2.46
CA LEU A 394 8.92 7.63 -1.54
C LEU A 394 9.63 8.21 -0.31
N TYR A 395 9.15 7.84 0.87
CA TYR A 395 9.62 8.33 2.17
C TYR A 395 10.09 7.17 3.04
N LYS A 396 11.27 7.28 3.65
CA LYS A 396 11.76 6.35 4.69
C LYS A 396 11.30 6.83 6.07
N PHE A 397 10.83 5.93 6.94
CA PHE A 397 10.55 6.23 8.34
C PHE A 397 11.83 6.35 9.17
N MET A 398 11.88 7.34 10.06
CA MET A 398 12.96 7.55 11.02
C MET A 398 12.38 7.86 12.41
N ASP A 399 12.81 7.14 13.44
CA ASP A 399 12.55 7.52 14.84
C ASP A 399 13.56 8.62 15.27
N PRO A 400 13.11 9.87 15.54
CA PRO A 400 13.99 10.93 16.03
C PRO A 400 14.34 10.77 17.52
N SER A 401 13.53 10.04 18.29
CA SER A 401 13.73 9.85 19.74
C SER A 401 14.86 8.86 20.05
N ARG A 402 15.05 7.85 19.20
CA ARG A 402 16.11 6.86 19.35
C ARG A 402 16.52 6.24 18.02
N ARG A 403 17.75 6.52 17.62
CA ARG A 403 18.42 5.79 16.53
C ARG A 403 19.40 4.75 17.07
N ALA A 404 19.67 3.73 16.27
CA ALA A 404 20.71 2.76 16.59
C ALA A 404 22.10 3.42 16.71
N PRO A 405 22.98 2.92 17.60
CA PRO A 405 24.35 3.41 17.69
C PRO A 405 25.09 3.34 16.35
N PRO A 406 25.96 4.33 16.03
CA PRO A 406 26.72 4.34 14.79
C PRO A 406 27.44 3.01 14.53
N GLY A 407 27.15 2.40 13.38
CA GLY A 407 27.75 1.14 12.97
C GLY A 407 27.09 -0.14 13.49
N LYS A 408 26.05 -0.08 14.33
CA LYS A 408 25.28 -1.27 14.74
C LYS A 408 24.55 -1.90 13.54
N CYS A 409 23.91 -1.08 12.71
CA CYS A 409 23.11 -1.53 11.56
C CYS A 409 23.94 -1.65 10.28
N LYS A 410 25.10 -2.32 10.37
CA LYS A 410 25.99 -2.53 9.23
C LYS A 410 25.68 -3.86 8.54
N TYR A 411 25.30 -3.77 7.27
CA TYR A 411 25.27 -4.86 6.31
C TYR A 411 26.26 -4.57 5.16
N LYS A 412 26.84 -5.63 4.59
CA LYS A 412 27.80 -5.55 3.48
C LYS A 412 27.09 -5.98 2.18
N PRO A 413 26.50 -5.04 1.41
CA PRO A 413 25.78 -5.39 0.20
C PRO A 413 26.72 -5.99 -0.85
N LEU A 414 26.20 -6.88 -1.68
CA LEU A 414 26.91 -7.39 -2.85
C LEU A 414 27.01 -6.31 -3.94
N PRO A 415 28.11 -6.28 -4.72
CA PRO A 415 28.27 -5.31 -5.79
C PRO A 415 27.23 -5.46 -6.89
N VAL A 416 26.54 -4.36 -7.22
CA VAL A 416 25.68 -4.28 -8.41
C VAL A 416 26.55 -3.99 -9.62
N LYS A 417 26.50 -4.85 -10.64
CA LYS A 417 27.12 -4.58 -11.95
C LYS A 417 26.27 -3.58 -12.69
N LEU A 418 26.86 -2.47 -13.14
CA LEU A 418 26.17 -1.41 -13.87
C LEU A 418 26.59 -1.41 -15.34
N ARG A 419 25.62 -1.32 -16.26
CA ARG A 419 25.85 -1.18 -17.71
C ARG A 419 25.27 0.10 -18.32
N GLY A 420 24.70 0.97 -17.50
CA GLY A 420 24.11 2.25 -17.90
C GLY A 420 24.41 3.36 -16.90
N LYS A 421 23.88 4.57 -17.16
CA LYS A 421 24.07 5.71 -16.26
C LYS A 421 23.19 5.57 -15.01
N LYS A 422 23.71 6.11 -13.90
CA LYS A 422 22.93 6.36 -12.69
C LYS A 422 22.58 7.84 -12.60
N VAL A 423 21.35 8.14 -12.20
CA VAL A 423 20.82 9.47 -11.93
C VAL A 423 20.88 9.70 -10.42
N PRO A 424 21.75 10.61 -9.92
CA PRO A 424 21.79 10.92 -8.49
C PRO A 424 20.43 11.46 -8.01
N PHE A 425 19.97 10.98 -6.85
CA PHE A 425 18.77 11.51 -6.24
C PHE A 425 19.04 12.86 -5.56
N ILE A 426 18.08 13.78 -5.68
CA ILE A 426 18.10 15.11 -5.08
C ILE A 426 16.75 15.33 -4.40
N PRO A 427 16.70 15.40 -3.04
CA PRO A 427 15.47 15.70 -2.30
C PRO A 427 14.84 17.02 -2.75
N ARG A 428 13.51 17.14 -2.69
CA ARG A 428 12.82 18.39 -3.07
C ARG A 428 13.21 19.56 -2.17
N GLU A 429 13.40 19.33 -0.88
CA GLU A 429 13.82 20.38 0.06
C GLU A 429 15.20 20.99 -0.29
N CYS A 430 16.16 20.17 -0.74
CA CYS A 430 17.48 20.65 -1.16
C CYS A 430 17.42 21.63 -2.34
N LYS A 431 16.40 21.51 -3.23
CA LYS A 431 16.23 22.43 -4.37
C LYS A 431 15.85 23.85 -3.91
N ASN A 432 15.15 23.98 -2.79
CA ASN A 432 14.83 25.28 -2.19
C ASN A 432 16.06 25.95 -1.55
N ILE A 433 17.07 25.17 -1.15
CA ILE A 433 18.34 25.68 -0.60
C ILE A 433 19.29 26.13 -1.72
N LEU A 434 19.28 25.46 -2.88
CA LEU A 434 20.09 25.81 -4.07
C LEU A 434 19.57 27.03 -4.84
N HIS A 435 18.34 27.47 -4.57
CA HIS A 435 17.81 28.76 -5.01
C HIS A 435 17.46 29.65 -3.80
N PRO A 436 18.46 30.20 -3.09
CA PRO A 436 18.19 31.36 -2.27
C PRO A 436 17.64 32.43 -3.22
N LYS A 437 16.43 32.93 -2.94
CA LYS A 437 15.91 34.14 -3.59
C LYS A 437 17.04 35.16 -3.56
N LYS A 438 17.42 35.74 -4.71
CA LYS A 438 18.44 36.79 -4.78
C LYS A 438 18.08 37.86 -3.76
N ILE A 439 18.75 37.83 -2.61
CA ILE A 439 18.76 38.96 -1.69
C ILE A 439 19.54 40.01 -2.47
N ILE A 440 18.81 40.98 -3.02
CA ILE A 440 19.41 42.15 -3.62
C ILE A 440 20.03 42.90 -2.45
N TRP A 441 21.31 42.66 -2.20
CA TRP A 441 22.10 43.50 -1.31
C TRP A 441 22.10 44.89 -1.95
N ALA A 442 21.33 45.81 -1.37
CA ALA A 442 21.42 47.21 -1.71
C ALA A 442 22.88 47.64 -1.50
N LYS A 443 23.52 48.14 -2.57
CA LYS A 443 24.91 48.59 -2.50
C LYS A 443 25.00 49.68 -1.41
N PRO A 444 25.98 49.63 -0.48
CA PRO A 444 26.22 50.73 0.44
C PRO A 444 26.59 51.97 -0.37
N THR A 445 25.78 53.03 -0.28
CA THR A 445 26.12 54.33 -0.84
C THR A 445 27.21 54.98 0.01
N THR A 446 28.45 54.90 -0.46
CA THR A 446 29.59 55.61 0.11
C THR A 446 29.58 57.08 -0.32
N SER A 447 29.04 57.95 0.53
CA SER A 447 29.25 59.40 0.43
C SER A 447 29.75 59.94 1.78
N ALA A 448 31.06 60.22 1.86
CA ALA A 448 31.67 60.77 3.06
C ALA A 448 31.34 62.27 3.22
N PRO A 449 30.92 62.74 4.40
CA PRO A 449 30.77 64.17 4.65
C PRO A 449 32.14 64.84 4.80
N LYS A 450 32.40 65.89 4.01
CA LYS A 450 33.59 66.74 4.16
C LYS A 450 33.53 67.52 5.48
N LYS A 451 34.66 67.61 6.18
CA LYS A 451 34.83 68.50 7.34
C LYS A 451 35.00 69.95 6.87
N THR A 452 34.34 70.87 7.56
CA THR A 452 34.70 72.30 7.62
C THR A 452 34.47 72.80 9.05
N ILE A 453 35.44 73.53 9.59
CA ILE A 453 35.50 74.18 10.91
C ILE A 453 35.66 75.68 10.60
N PRO A 454 34.84 76.62 11.13
CA PRO A 454 35.04 77.23 12.46
C PRO A 454 33.69 77.59 13.17
N THR A 455 33.55 78.32 14.30
CA THR A 455 34.49 79.06 15.19
C THR A 455 33.98 79.02 16.65
N THR A 456 34.75 79.50 17.62
CA THR A 456 34.36 79.70 19.04
C THR A 456 33.69 81.04 19.36
N ALA A 457 32.58 81.04 20.12
CA ALA A 457 32.12 82.10 21.05
C ALA A 457 31.07 81.51 22.02
N LYS A 458 31.36 81.32 23.31
CA LYS A 458 31.15 82.21 24.49
C LYS A 458 29.69 82.42 24.97
N LEU A 459 29.46 81.95 26.22
CA LEU A 459 28.54 82.40 27.28
C LEU A 459 27.07 82.77 26.96
N SER A 460 26.14 82.15 27.69
CA SER A 460 25.53 82.77 28.90
C SER A 460 24.74 81.76 29.75
N GLN A 461 24.73 81.96 31.08
CA GLN A 461 23.84 81.24 32.01
C GLN A 461 22.52 82.00 32.17
N GLU A 462 21.41 81.30 32.44
CA GLU A 462 20.40 81.55 33.50
C GLU A 462 19.30 80.46 33.43
N LYS A 463 18.89 79.81 34.53
CA LYS A 463 17.82 80.18 35.50
C LYS A 463 16.44 80.41 34.79
N LEU A 464 15.27 79.94 35.27
CA LEU A 464 14.88 79.49 36.62
C LEU A 464 13.54 78.68 36.64
N LYS A 465 13.41 77.71 37.56
CA LYS A 465 12.20 77.27 38.34
C LYS A 465 10.85 76.87 37.69
N LYS A 466 10.37 75.71 38.21
CA LYS A 466 8.97 75.35 38.60
C LYS A 466 7.97 75.11 37.44
N THR A 467 7.01 74.18 37.55
CA THR A 467 6.14 73.91 38.73
C THR A 467 5.76 72.43 38.91
N THR A 468 5.72 72.00 40.17
CA THR A 468 5.20 70.69 40.62
C THR A 468 3.68 70.70 40.69
N GLN A 469 3.01 69.65 40.24
CA GLN A 469 1.72 69.24 40.84
C GLN A 469 1.47 67.73 40.63
N ALA A 470 1.44 67.00 41.75
CA ALA A 470 0.83 65.67 41.82
C ALA A 470 -0.63 65.85 42.29
N LYS A 471 -1.52 64.94 41.90
CA LYS A 471 -2.80 64.73 42.60
C LYS A 471 -3.23 63.26 42.52
N GLU A 472 -3.98 62.86 43.53
CA GLU A 472 -4.12 61.46 43.96
C GLU A 472 -5.38 60.75 43.46
N LYS A 473 -5.41 59.45 43.77
CA LYS A 473 -6.49 58.45 43.63
C LYS A 473 -7.88 58.95 44.05
N GLN A 474 -8.93 58.41 43.41
CA GLN A 474 -9.86 57.49 44.09
C GLN A 474 -10.72 56.65 43.12
N ILE A 475 -11.58 55.78 43.67
CA ILE A 475 -12.09 54.52 43.10
C ILE A 475 -13.62 54.56 42.97
N ASN A 476 -14.22 54.08 41.85
CA ASN A 476 -15.24 53.00 41.85
C ASN A 476 -15.83 52.64 40.46
N ALA A 477 -16.53 51.50 40.41
CA ALA A 477 -16.98 50.80 39.19
C ALA A 477 -18.40 51.16 38.70
N SER A 478 -18.69 50.91 37.41
CA SER A 478 -19.92 50.21 36.93
C SER A 478 -19.92 50.00 35.40
N THR A 479 -20.53 48.93 34.91
CA THR A 479 -20.63 48.54 33.48
C THR A 479 -22.04 48.71 32.90
N LYS A 480 -22.18 49.08 31.61
CA LYS A 480 -23.42 48.86 30.82
C LYS A 480 -23.29 49.09 29.30
N THR A 481 -23.54 48.04 28.51
CA THR A 481 -24.29 47.95 27.21
C THR A 481 -24.04 48.92 26.03
N PRO A 482 -24.33 48.45 24.79
CA PRO A 482 -25.45 49.07 24.05
C PRO A 482 -26.50 48.10 23.48
N LYS A 483 -27.61 48.68 22.96
CA LYS A 483 -28.85 48.05 22.44
C LYS A 483 -28.67 47.62 20.94
N LYS A 484 -29.34 46.59 20.36
CA LYS A 484 -30.79 46.35 20.08
C LYS A 484 -31.39 47.46 19.15
N VAL A 485 -32.21 47.22 18.11
CA VAL A 485 -33.50 46.47 17.93
C VAL A 485 -33.94 46.50 16.40
N PRO A 486 -35.10 45.97 15.87
CA PRO A 486 -35.85 44.69 16.06
C PRO A 486 -36.59 44.13 14.76
N PRO A 487 -37.86 43.58 14.71
CA PRO A 487 -38.12 42.29 14.00
C PRO A 487 -39.50 42.16 13.25
N ASN A 488 -39.96 40.93 12.97
CA ASN A 488 -41.38 40.46 13.12
C ASN A 488 -41.44 38.91 13.06
N LYS A 489 -41.93 38.21 14.11
CA LYS A 489 -43.31 37.74 14.43
C LYS A 489 -43.75 36.48 13.62
N LYS A 490 -43.91 35.29 14.25
CA LYS A 490 -45.01 34.76 15.12
C LYS A 490 -46.22 34.28 14.28
N SER A 491 -46.99 33.22 14.60
CA SER A 491 -47.29 32.46 15.85
C SER A 491 -47.66 30.98 15.53
N LEU A 492 -48.13 30.04 16.39
CA LEU A 492 -48.97 30.06 17.62
C LEU A 492 -48.80 28.73 18.44
N LEU A 493 -49.23 28.70 19.71
CA LEU A 493 -49.28 27.52 20.62
C LEU A 493 -50.67 26.82 20.54
N GLN A 494 -50.85 25.53 20.88
CA GLN A 494 -51.32 24.94 22.18
C GLN A 494 -51.75 23.44 21.93
N THR A 495 -51.98 22.50 22.87
CA THR A 495 -51.99 22.45 24.35
C THR A 495 -51.68 21.04 24.94
N LYS A 496 -51.20 21.02 26.19
CA LYS A 496 -51.22 20.00 27.28
C LYS A 496 -52.05 18.68 27.15
N LYS A 497 -51.48 17.58 27.71
CA LYS A 497 -52.04 16.86 28.89
C LYS A 497 -51.00 15.94 29.58
N ASP A 498 -51.06 15.88 30.92
CA ASP A 498 -50.17 15.10 31.80
C ASP A 498 -50.74 13.69 32.14
N LYS A 499 -49.87 12.69 32.39
CA LYS A 499 -49.66 12.08 33.74
C LYS A 499 -48.71 10.87 33.78
N LYS A 500 -47.99 10.80 34.91
CA LYS A 500 -47.01 9.82 35.41
C LYS A 500 -47.31 8.32 35.20
N ALA A 501 -46.22 7.55 35.02
CA ALA A 501 -45.97 6.32 35.79
C ALA A 501 -44.46 6.19 36.11
N THR A 502 -44.13 5.50 37.21
CA THR A 502 -42.79 5.43 37.84
C THR A 502 -42.00 4.18 37.47
N GLY A 503 -40.66 4.27 37.46
CA GLY A 503 -39.80 3.07 37.52
C GLY A 503 -38.36 3.24 37.03
N LYS A 504 -37.40 3.45 37.95
CA LYS A 504 -36.03 2.95 37.76
C LYS A 504 -35.99 1.50 38.26
N PRO A 505 -35.13 0.65 37.69
CA PRO A 505 -33.98 0.26 38.51
C PRO A 505 -32.66 0.24 37.73
N SER A 506 -31.56 0.49 38.45
CA SER A 506 -30.22 0.07 38.01
C SER A 506 -30.05 -1.42 38.27
N TYR A 507 -29.36 -2.15 37.40
CA TYR A 507 -28.82 -3.46 37.78
C TYR A 507 -27.41 -3.67 37.24
N ASN A 508 -26.63 -4.40 38.03
CA ASN A 508 -25.20 -4.64 37.88
C ASN A 508 -24.96 -6.10 38.27
N PRO A 509 -24.33 -6.95 37.44
CA PRO A 509 -23.90 -8.26 37.90
C PRO A 509 -22.39 -8.46 37.76
N LYS A 510 -21.71 -8.50 38.91
CA LYS A 510 -20.62 -9.46 39.12
C LYS A 510 -21.23 -10.71 39.76
N LEU A 511 -21.07 -11.88 39.14
CA LEU A 511 -20.81 -13.11 39.89
C LEU A 511 -20.26 -14.21 38.98
N SER A 512 -19.20 -14.85 39.44
CA SER A 512 -18.64 -16.08 38.87
C SER A 512 -19.40 -17.31 39.37
N ILE A 513 -19.29 -18.46 38.69
CA ILE A 513 -18.83 -19.70 39.34
C ILE A 513 -18.33 -20.72 38.31
N LYS A 514 -17.49 -21.62 38.82
CA LYS A 514 -16.64 -22.63 38.17
C LYS A 514 -17.40 -23.68 37.36
N GLY A 515 -16.75 -24.18 36.31
CA GLY A 515 -16.90 -25.54 35.78
C GLY A 515 -15.52 -26.04 35.34
N ALA A 516 -15.05 -27.17 35.87
CA ALA A 516 -13.70 -27.69 35.62
C ALA A 516 -13.73 -28.86 34.61
N LEU A 517 -12.68 -29.01 33.81
CA LEU A 517 -12.35 -30.27 33.14
C LEU A 517 -10.84 -30.43 32.98
N GLU A 518 -10.40 -31.69 33.01
CA GLU A 518 -9.09 -32.11 33.50
C GLU A 518 -7.92 -31.93 32.51
N ARG A 519 -6.75 -31.56 33.03
CA ARG A 519 -5.47 -31.83 32.35
C ARG A 519 -5.02 -33.27 32.62
N LYS A 520 -5.25 -34.18 31.68
CA LYS A 520 -4.57 -35.49 31.70
C LYS A 520 -3.10 -35.34 31.30
N ARG A 521 -2.19 -35.62 32.24
CA ARG A 521 -0.78 -35.89 31.95
C ARG A 521 -0.63 -37.26 31.30
N THR A 522 0.05 -37.34 30.16
CA THR A 522 0.64 -38.59 29.65
C THR A 522 2.15 -38.42 29.46
N LYS A 523 2.87 -39.55 29.54
CA LYS A 523 4.29 -39.60 29.92
C LYS A 523 5.24 -39.30 28.76
N SER A 524 6.42 -38.79 29.11
CA SER A 524 7.60 -38.72 28.25
C SER A 524 8.04 -40.12 27.80
N LEU A 525 8.34 -40.27 26.51
CA LEU A 525 9.06 -41.41 25.93
C LEU A 525 10.43 -40.94 25.46
N LYS A 526 11.48 -41.69 25.82
CA LYS A 526 12.88 -41.41 25.43
C LYS A 526 13.13 -41.78 23.97
N PRO A 527 14.09 -41.13 23.28
CA PRO A 527 14.37 -41.40 21.87
C PRO A 527 15.13 -42.72 21.69
N THR A 528 14.63 -43.58 20.80
CA THR A 528 15.34 -44.76 20.28
C THR A 528 16.09 -44.41 18.99
N LYS A 529 17.32 -44.94 18.85
CA LYS A 529 18.15 -44.77 17.65
C LYS A 529 17.58 -45.61 16.49
N PRO A 530 17.58 -45.12 15.23
CA PRO A 530 17.32 -45.98 14.08
C PRO A 530 18.53 -46.88 13.81
N LYS A 531 18.28 -48.17 13.55
CA LYS A 531 19.21 -49.09 12.88
C LYS A 531 18.57 -49.58 11.59
N ASP A 532 19.41 -49.62 10.55
CA ASP A 532 19.33 -50.37 9.29
C ASP A 532 17.95 -50.82 8.78
N VAL A 533 17.53 -50.21 7.66
CA VAL A 533 16.64 -50.84 6.68
C VAL A 533 17.35 -50.92 5.33
N THR A 534 17.29 -52.10 4.72
CA THR A 534 18.04 -52.49 3.53
C THR A 534 17.50 -51.91 2.22
N LYS A 535 18.39 -51.80 1.22
CA LYS A 535 18.10 -51.26 -0.13
C LYS A 535 17.08 -52.13 -0.89
N PRO A 536 16.09 -51.53 -1.57
CA PRO A 536 15.38 -52.18 -2.68
C PRO A 536 16.27 -52.30 -3.92
N LYS A 537 16.11 -53.38 -4.69
CA LYS A 537 16.87 -53.65 -5.92
C LYS A 537 16.41 -52.77 -7.09
N VAL A 538 17.36 -52.24 -7.85
CA VAL A 538 17.12 -51.63 -9.16
C VAL A 538 16.74 -52.72 -10.17
N TRP A 539 15.60 -52.56 -10.84
CA TRP A 539 15.28 -53.31 -12.06
C TRP A 539 15.67 -52.48 -13.28
N LEU A 540 16.69 -52.96 -14.01
CA LEU A 540 17.05 -52.46 -15.33
C LEU A 540 16.15 -53.15 -16.36
N GLN A 541 15.26 -52.41 -17.02
CA GLN A 541 14.69 -52.85 -18.30
C GLN A 541 15.45 -52.19 -19.46
N LYS A 542 15.98 -53.03 -20.35
CA LYS A 542 16.54 -52.62 -21.64
C LYS A 542 15.47 -51.87 -22.45
N ILE A 543 15.86 -50.76 -23.07
CA ILE A 543 15.21 -50.27 -24.28
C ILE A 543 16.18 -50.55 -25.42
N GLU A 544 15.82 -51.50 -26.29
CA GLU A 544 16.60 -51.82 -27.48
C GLU A 544 16.32 -50.80 -28.58
N LYS A 545 17.39 -50.25 -29.15
CA LYS A 545 17.31 -49.39 -30.34
C LYS A 545 16.88 -50.23 -31.53
N THR A 546 15.93 -49.73 -32.32
CA THR A 546 15.73 -50.15 -33.71
C THR A 546 15.84 -48.94 -34.61
N GLU A 547 16.93 -48.89 -35.38
CA GLU A 547 17.10 -47.92 -36.46
C GLU A 547 16.32 -48.42 -37.69
N LYS A 548 15.64 -47.51 -38.39
CA LYS A 548 15.19 -47.71 -39.77
C LYS A 548 15.38 -46.44 -40.58
N GLU A 549 15.89 -46.60 -41.79
CA GLU A 549 16.43 -45.51 -42.61
C GLU A 549 15.37 -44.66 -43.31
N VAL A 550 15.64 -43.35 -43.29
CA VAL A 550 15.61 -42.40 -44.42
C VAL A 550 14.78 -42.77 -45.66
N LYS A 551 13.72 -41.98 -45.92
CA LYS A 551 13.40 -41.50 -47.27
C LYS A 551 13.06 -40.00 -47.25
N LYS A 552 13.70 -39.23 -48.14
CA LYS A 552 13.45 -37.79 -48.38
C LYS A 552 12.16 -37.58 -49.19
N PRO A 553 11.54 -36.39 -49.06
CA PRO A 553 11.03 -35.71 -50.26
C PRO A 553 11.59 -34.29 -50.44
N VAL A 554 12.16 -34.10 -51.64
CA VAL A 554 12.18 -32.92 -52.53
C VAL A 554 11.76 -31.53 -51.98
N LYS A 555 12.63 -30.54 -52.20
CA LYS A 555 12.33 -29.10 -52.11
C LYS A 555 11.55 -28.62 -53.35
N SER A 556 10.56 -27.76 -53.18
CA SER A 556 10.10 -26.82 -54.22
C SER A 556 10.34 -25.37 -53.79
N LYS A 557 10.79 -24.53 -54.72
CA LYS A 557 11.06 -23.09 -54.54
C LYS A 557 9.96 -22.27 -55.25
N PRO A 558 9.75 -20.99 -54.89
CA PRO A 558 8.59 -20.22 -55.33
C PRO A 558 8.69 -19.75 -56.78
N LYS A 559 7.53 -19.49 -57.40
CA LYS A 559 7.40 -18.69 -58.63
C LYS A 559 6.85 -17.30 -58.29
N ALA A 560 7.39 -16.27 -58.92
CA ALA A 560 6.90 -14.90 -58.90
C ALA A 560 6.74 -14.39 -60.34
N THR A 561 5.63 -13.72 -60.66
CA THR A 561 5.32 -12.90 -61.86
C THR A 561 3.81 -12.58 -61.88
N VAL A 562 3.26 -11.44 -62.35
CA VAL A 562 3.83 -10.10 -62.63
C VAL A 562 2.72 -9.03 -62.85
N SER A 563 2.92 -7.83 -62.28
CA SER A 563 2.54 -6.50 -62.81
C SER A 563 1.09 -5.95 -62.90
N LYS A 564 1.06 -4.59 -62.91
CA LYS A 564 0.08 -3.62 -63.41
C LYS A 564 -1.22 -3.44 -62.62
N LYS A 565 -1.87 -2.27 -62.61
CA LYS A 565 -1.56 -0.81 -62.72
C LYS A 565 -2.97 -0.16 -62.73
N ASN A 566 -3.06 1.12 -62.34
CA ASN A 566 -4.23 2.04 -62.31
C ASN A 566 -4.71 2.29 -60.87
N GLN A 567 -4.66 3.49 -60.29
CA GLN A 567 -4.66 4.90 -60.75
C GLN A 567 -6.06 5.53 -60.93
N ASP A 568 -6.32 6.50 -60.05
CA ASP A 568 -7.20 7.68 -60.11
C ASP A 568 -8.74 7.61 -60.01
N ASN A 569 -9.24 8.67 -59.33
CA ASN A 569 -10.57 9.31 -59.38
C ASN A 569 -11.81 8.61 -58.75
N SER A 570 -12.79 9.32 -58.17
CA SER A 570 -12.79 10.69 -57.60
C SER A 570 -14.04 10.98 -56.73
N LYS A 571 -13.93 11.97 -55.83
CA LYS A 571 -14.92 13.02 -55.46
C LYS A 571 -16.39 12.71 -55.09
N ARG A 572 -16.80 13.39 -54.00
CA ARG A 572 -18.16 13.96 -53.68
C ARG A 572 -19.28 12.95 -53.38
N GLN A 573 -20.06 13.12 -52.30
CA GLN A 573 -20.86 14.33 -52.02
C GLN A 573 -20.93 14.75 -50.54
N GLN A 574 -21.12 16.06 -50.33
CA GLN A 574 -21.64 16.66 -49.11
C GLN A 574 -23.10 17.06 -49.36
N GLN A 575 -23.99 16.80 -48.39
CA GLN A 575 -25.11 17.66 -47.97
C GLN A 575 -25.59 17.09 -46.62
N LYS A 576 -25.40 17.84 -45.52
CA LYS A 576 -26.34 18.84 -44.98
C LYS A 576 -27.68 18.22 -44.56
N GLU A 577 -27.87 18.07 -43.26
CA GLU A 577 -29.07 18.58 -42.59
C GLU A 577 -28.75 18.93 -41.13
N ASN A 578 -29.59 19.77 -40.51
CA ASN A 578 -29.21 20.59 -39.36
C ASN A 578 -30.44 20.80 -38.44
N ILE A 579 -30.26 20.74 -37.11
CA ILE A 579 -31.17 21.30 -36.05
C ILE A 579 -32.49 20.50 -35.84
N PRO A 580 -33.14 20.48 -34.64
CA PRO A 580 -32.83 21.14 -33.35
C PRO A 580 -32.66 20.23 -32.10
N LEU A 581 -32.09 20.81 -31.04
CA LEU A 581 -32.27 20.33 -29.66
C LEU A 581 -33.73 20.49 -29.16
N SER A 582 -34.20 19.57 -28.32
CA SER A 582 -35.31 19.85 -27.39
C SER A 582 -35.10 19.22 -26.00
N LYS A 583 -35.78 19.77 -24.98
CA LYS A 583 -35.51 19.57 -23.54
C LYS A 583 -36.26 18.39 -22.92
N LYS A 584 -35.64 17.67 -21.97
CA LYS A 584 -36.20 17.17 -20.67
C LYS A 584 -35.10 16.38 -19.92
N ARG A 585 -34.59 16.80 -18.75
CA ARG A 585 -35.15 16.73 -17.36
C ARG A 585 -35.46 15.30 -16.84
N LYS A 586 -34.53 14.70 -16.07
CA LYS A 586 -34.63 14.33 -14.63
C LYS A 586 -33.42 13.44 -14.25
N LEU A 587 -32.63 13.73 -13.21
CA LEU A 587 -32.90 13.57 -11.75
C LEU A 587 -33.04 12.09 -11.32
N PHE A 588 -31.97 11.53 -10.77
CA PHE A 588 -32.02 10.63 -9.62
C PHE A 588 -30.87 10.97 -8.64
N LYS A 589 -31.14 10.74 -7.36
CA LYS A 589 -30.23 10.93 -6.22
C LYS A 589 -29.51 9.64 -5.92
#